data_AF-A0A7V8IVV2-F1
#
_entry.id   AF-A0A7V8IVV2-F1
#
_cell.length_a   1.000
_cell.length_b   1.000
_cell.length_c   1.000
_cell.angle_alpha   90.00
_cell.angle_beta   90.00
_cell.angle_gamma   90.00
#
_symmetry.space_group_name_H-M   'P 1'
#
loop_
_entity.id
_entity.type
_entity.pdbx_description
1 polymer ?
#
loop_
_entity_poly.entity_id
_entity_poly.type
_entity_poly.pdbx_seq_one_letter_code
_entity_poly.pdbx_strand_id
1 'polypeptide(L)'
;MARAPRRPRARLVAASSALGRTGNPFHALRGRHADFVADDDVEIAWGAKAWDPVVESVNDGFLLSAGVLQTTEGRLRVTLQSALAEASLSEALESGAEAGGALQTPSCEMVPLGCDAHLQDGRAFVASAVAREGVKGREIWVYLVRAKTVAVK
;
A
#
# COMPACT_ATOMS: atom_id res chain seq x y z
N MET A 1 -3.67 42.72 14.04
CA MET A 1 -2.74 41.64 14.46
C MET A 1 -2.91 40.46 13.52
N ALA A 2 -1.90 40.13 12.70
CA ALA A 2 -1.96 38.98 11.80
C ALA A 2 -1.77 37.68 12.61
N ARG A 3 -2.68 36.72 12.43
CA ARG A 3 -2.56 35.39 13.03
C ARG A 3 -1.37 34.67 12.38
N ALA A 4 -0.43 34.17 13.19
CA ALA A 4 0.69 33.39 12.68
C ALA A 4 0.17 32.14 11.92
N PRO A 5 0.76 31.79 10.76
CA PRO A 5 0.34 30.63 9.99
C PRO A 5 0.51 29.35 10.82
N ARG A 6 -0.51 28.49 10.82
CA ARG A 6 -0.45 27.18 11.48
C ARG A 6 0.60 26.33 10.77
N ARG A 7 1.53 25.76 11.55
CA ARG A 7 2.51 24.81 11.00
C ARG A 7 1.78 23.61 10.39
N PRO A 8 2.23 23.11 9.22
CA PRO A 8 1.69 21.88 8.66
C PRO A 8 1.92 20.74 9.65
N ARG A 9 0.87 19.94 9.90
CA ARG A 9 0.96 18.74 10.74
C ARG A 9 1.31 17.57 9.84
N ALA A 10 2.51 17.03 9.98
CA ALA A 10 2.87 15.76 9.37
C ALA A 10 2.33 14.61 10.24
N ARG A 11 1.78 13.58 9.60
CA ARG A 11 1.35 12.33 10.25
C ARG A 11 2.00 11.16 9.51
N LEU A 12 2.59 10.24 10.26
CA LEU A 12 3.00 8.96 9.70
C LEU A 12 1.74 8.14 9.41
N VAL A 13 1.51 7.82 8.14
CA VAL A 13 0.36 7.01 7.70
C VAL A 13 0.69 5.52 7.82
N ALA A 14 1.84 5.12 7.26
CA ALA A 14 2.30 3.74 7.28
C ALA A 14 3.84 3.67 7.33
N ALA A 15 4.35 2.56 7.86
CA ALA A 15 5.76 2.21 7.80
C ALA A 15 5.89 0.70 7.60
N SER A 16 6.89 0.27 6.82
CA SER A 16 7.21 -1.15 6.67
C SER A 16 8.73 -1.33 6.61
N SER A 17 9.18 -2.51 6.99
CA SER A 17 10.58 -2.91 6.94
C SER A 17 10.65 -4.36 6.50
N ALA A 18 11.60 -4.66 5.63
CA ALA A 18 11.85 -6.01 5.17
C ALA A 18 13.36 -6.23 5.07
N LEU A 19 13.76 -7.49 5.23
CA LEU A 19 15.14 -7.93 5.10
C LEU A 19 15.24 -8.78 3.84
N GLY A 20 16.19 -8.44 2.98
CA GLY A 20 16.48 -9.18 1.76
C GLY A 20 17.96 -9.48 1.64
N ARG A 21 18.29 -10.49 0.83
CA ARG A 21 19.67 -10.77 0.45
C ARG A 21 20.08 -9.83 -0.69
N THR A 22 21.26 -9.22 -0.58
CA THR A 22 21.84 -8.43 -1.68
C THR A 22 21.89 -9.25 -2.97
N GLY A 23 21.52 -8.65 -4.09
CA GLY A 23 21.44 -9.34 -5.38
C GLY A 23 20.12 -10.04 -5.67
N ASN A 24 19.30 -10.29 -4.65
CA ASN A 24 18.02 -10.97 -4.82
C ASN A 24 16.88 -9.98 -4.59
N PRO A 25 15.98 -9.79 -5.57
CA PRO A 25 14.76 -9.04 -5.32
C PRO A 25 13.92 -9.77 -4.26
N PHE A 26 13.19 -8.99 -3.46
CA PHE A 26 12.28 -9.51 -2.45
C PHE A 26 10.99 -8.71 -2.45
N HIS A 27 9.95 -9.35 -1.90
CA HIS A 27 8.64 -8.75 -1.76
C HIS A 27 8.27 -8.65 -0.29
N ALA A 28 7.58 -7.58 0.07
CA ALA A 28 6.97 -7.43 1.37
C ALA A 28 5.55 -6.90 1.20
N LEU A 29 4.61 -7.57 1.87
CA LEU A 29 3.23 -7.15 1.94
C LEU A 29 2.92 -6.82 3.39
N ARG A 30 2.36 -5.64 3.64
CA ARG A 30 1.92 -5.23 4.97
C ARG A 30 0.59 -4.50 4.86
N GLY A 31 -0.45 -5.04 5.47
CA GLY A 31 -1.77 -4.44 5.40
C GLY A 31 -2.82 -5.32 6.05
N ARG A 32 -4.07 -4.87 5.96
CA ARG A 32 -5.23 -5.72 6.20
C ARG A 32 -5.56 -6.45 4.92
N HIS A 33 -5.83 -7.73 5.03
CA HIS A 33 -6.35 -8.53 3.94
C HIS A 33 -7.83 -8.75 4.17
N ALA A 34 -8.63 -8.63 3.12
CA ALA A 34 -10.03 -8.93 3.16
C ALA A 34 -10.41 -9.68 1.89
N ASP A 35 -11.18 -10.74 2.07
CA ASP A 35 -11.78 -11.51 1.00
C ASP A 35 -13.26 -11.16 0.94
N PHE A 36 -13.80 -11.03 -0.28
CA PHE A 36 -15.21 -10.76 -0.51
C PHE A 36 -15.70 -11.58 -1.71
N VAL A 37 -17.00 -11.88 -1.74
CA VAL A 37 -17.61 -12.56 -2.88
C VAL A 37 -17.94 -11.52 -3.92
N ALA A 38 -17.40 -11.61 -5.13
CA ALA A 38 -17.60 -10.62 -6.19
C ALA A 38 -18.82 -10.92 -7.08
N ASP A 39 -19.57 -11.97 -6.77
CA ASP A 39 -20.71 -12.46 -7.56
C ASP A 39 -21.98 -11.63 -7.27
N ASP A 40 -22.37 -10.78 -8.23
CA ASP A 40 -23.52 -9.85 -8.15
C ASP A 40 -24.81 -10.50 -8.71
N ASP A 41 -24.68 -11.67 -9.35
CA ASP A 41 -25.74 -12.37 -10.07
C ASP A 41 -25.91 -13.81 -9.57
N VAL A 42 -26.16 -13.95 -8.26
CA VAL A 42 -26.86 -15.13 -7.72
C VAL A 42 -28.33 -15.06 -8.14
N GLU A 43 -28.60 -15.25 -9.44
CA GLU A 43 -29.94 -15.60 -9.88
C GLU A 43 -30.28 -16.96 -9.26
N ILE A 44 -31.01 -16.93 -8.14
CA ILE A 44 -31.68 -18.10 -7.57
C ILE A 44 -32.81 -18.49 -8.54
N ALA A 45 -32.45 -19.02 -9.70
CA ALA A 45 -33.36 -19.82 -10.52
C ALA A 45 -33.62 -21.09 -9.70
N TRP A 46 -34.83 -21.20 -9.14
CA TRP A 46 -35.30 -22.38 -8.40
C TRP A 46 -34.94 -23.68 -9.14
N GLY A 47 -33.84 -24.34 -8.72
CA GLY A 47 -33.37 -25.61 -9.27
C GLY A 47 -31.92 -25.63 -9.79
N ALA A 48 -31.23 -24.49 -9.93
CA ALA A 48 -29.81 -24.47 -10.29
C ALA A 48 -28.92 -24.75 -9.07
N LYS A 49 -27.98 -25.69 -9.19
CA LYS A 49 -26.99 -25.99 -8.15
C LYS A 49 -26.15 -24.73 -7.90
N ALA A 50 -25.99 -24.33 -6.64
CA ALA A 50 -25.04 -23.29 -6.22
C ALA A 50 -23.65 -23.65 -6.75
N TRP A 51 -23.17 -22.97 -7.79
CA TRP A 51 -21.89 -23.26 -8.41
C TRP A 51 -20.94 -22.09 -8.16
N ASP A 52 -19.84 -22.44 -7.48
CA ASP A 52 -18.55 -21.76 -7.37
C ASP A 52 -18.56 -20.23 -7.21
N PRO A 53 -18.76 -19.70 -5.99
CA PRO A 53 -18.72 -18.25 -5.77
C PRO A 53 -17.34 -17.70 -6.14
N VAL A 54 -17.32 -16.62 -6.94
CA VAL A 54 -16.08 -15.90 -7.24
C VAL A 54 -15.67 -15.13 -5.98
N VAL A 55 -14.61 -15.62 -5.32
CA VAL A 55 -14.01 -14.91 -4.19
C VAL A 55 -12.86 -14.05 -4.71
N GLU A 56 -12.97 -12.74 -4.48
CA GLU A 56 -11.90 -11.77 -4.72
C GLU A 56 -11.26 -11.35 -3.41
N SER A 57 -10.03 -10.86 -3.51
CA SER A 57 -9.25 -10.42 -2.37
C SER A 57 -8.71 -9.01 -2.57
N VAL A 58 -8.83 -8.19 -1.54
CA VAL A 58 -8.20 -6.87 -1.48
C VAL A 58 -7.15 -6.83 -0.37
N ASN A 59 -6.08 -6.07 -0.59
CA ASN A 59 -5.12 -5.72 0.45
C ASN A 59 -5.19 -4.22 0.70
N ASP A 60 -5.58 -3.82 1.90
CA ASP A 60 -5.49 -2.45 2.39
C ASP A 60 -4.16 -2.26 3.10
N GLY A 61 -3.19 -1.75 2.36
CA GLY A 61 -1.85 -1.55 2.86
C GLY A 61 -0.81 -1.42 1.76
N PHE A 62 0.40 -1.83 2.10
CA PHE A 62 1.62 -1.56 1.36
C PHE A 62 2.13 -2.85 0.73
N LEU A 63 2.21 -2.85 -0.59
CA LEU A 63 2.99 -3.81 -1.35
C LEU A 63 4.33 -3.19 -1.72
N LEU A 64 5.40 -3.93 -1.49
CA LEU A 64 6.77 -3.58 -1.80
C LEU A 64 7.39 -4.69 -2.64
N SER A 65 8.01 -4.33 -3.75
CA SER A 65 9.04 -5.10 -4.41
C SER A 65 10.32 -4.28 -4.38
N ALA A 66 11.40 -4.85 -3.87
CA ALA A 66 12.66 -4.13 -3.75
C ALA A 66 13.85 -5.03 -4.10
N GLY A 67 14.87 -4.41 -4.70
CA GLY A 67 16.18 -5.00 -4.93
C GLY A 67 17.24 -4.10 -4.32
N VAL A 68 18.24 -4.70 -3.68
CA VAL A 68 19.39 -3.97 -3.14
C VAL A 68 20.68 -4.59 -3.66
N LEU A 69 21.56 -3.75 -4.19
CA LEU A 69 22.88 -4.12 -4.67
C LEU A 69 23.93 -3.24 -3.98
N GLN A 70 25.00 -3.84 -3.49
CA GLN A 70 26.15 -3.07 -3.03
C GLN A 70 27.01 -2.69 -4.24
N THR A 71 27.37 -1.42 -4.35
CA THR A 71 28.25 -0.93 -5.41
C THR A 71 29.71 -1.15 -5.02
N THR A 72 30.61 -1.09 -6.01
CA THR A 72 32.06 -1.16 -5.79
C THR A 72 32.59 -0.02 -4.92
N GLU A 73 31.88 1.11 -4.85
CA GLU A 73 32.19 2.26 -3.99
C GLU A 73 31.66 2.12 -2.55
N GLY A 74 31.09 0.97 -2.18
CA GLY A 74 30.49 0.75 -0.86
C GLY A 74 29.15 1.48 -0.63
N ARG A 75 28.49 1.93 -1.70
CA ARG A 75 27.12 2.47 -1.65
C ARG A 75 26.11 1.34 -1.88
N LEU A 76 24.83 1.62 -1.61
CA LEU A 76 23.72 0.75 -1.92
C LEU A 76 22.94 1.33 -3.10
N ARG A 77 22.80 0.55 -4.18
CA ARG A 77 21.78 0.80 -5.20
C ARG A 77 20.50 0.10 -4.78
N VAL A 78 19.41 0.87 -4.67
CA VAL A 78 18.09 0.38 -4.27
C VAL A 78 17.13 0.61 -5.42
N THR A 79 16.58 -0.48 -5.94
CA THR A 79 15.42 -0.46 -6.84
C THR A 79 14.18 -0.78 -6.03
N LEU A 80 13.12 -0.01 -6.23
CA LEU A 80 11.88 -0.13 -5.48
C LEU A 80 10.70 0.09 -6.40
N GLN A 81 9.76 -0.85 -6.34
CA GLN A 81 8.41 -0.71 -6.85
C GLN A 81 7.45 -0.91 -5.68
N SER A 82 6.51 -0.02 -5.52
CA SER A 82 5.54 -0.12 -4.45
C SER A 82 4.18 0.38 -4.89
N ALA A 83 3.14 -0.20 -4.29
CA ALA A 83 1.80 0.31 -4.33
C ALA A 83 1.31 0.44 -2.90
N LEU A 84 0.74 1.60 -2.57
CA LEU A 84 -0.12 1.73 -1.41
C LEU A 84 -1.56 1.61 -1.89
N ALA A 85 -2.26 0.63 -1.35
CA ALA A 85 -3.69 0.46 -1.47
C ALA A 85 -4.35 1.00 -0.21
N GLU A 86 -5.24 1.97 -0.35
CA GLU A 86 -6.18 2.33 0.70
C GLU A 86 -7.54 1.85 0.25
N ALA A 87 -8.05 0.82 0.92
CA ALA A 87 -9.39 0.34 0.64
C ALA A 87 -10.39 1.01 1.59
N SER A 88 -11.54 1.45 1.06
CA SER A 88 -12.69 1.91 1.84
C SER A 88 -13.42 0.74 2.53
N LEU A 89 -12.66 -0.12 3.22
CA LEU A 89 -13.13 -1.38 3.80
C LEU A 89 -14.22 -1.20 4.85
N SER A 90 -14.17 -0.10 5.61
CA SER A 90 -15.14 0.16 6.68
C SER A 90 -16.55 0.46 6.15
N GLU A 91 -16.65 1.18 5.03
CA GLU A 91 -17.95 1.53 4.44
C GLU A 91 -18.58 0.30 3.76
N ALA A 92 -17.76 -0.52 3.11
CA ALA A 92 -18.18 -1.77 2.46
C ALA A 92 -18.76 -2.80 3.45
N LEU A 93 -18.14 -2.96 4.62
CA LEU A 93 -18.53 -3.98 5.60
C LEU A 93 -19.76 -3.58 6.45
N GLU A 94 -19.94 -2.29 6.72
CA GLU A 94 -21.06 -1.80 7.56
C GLU A 94 -22.37 -1.67 6.76
N SER A 95 -22.29 -1.25 5.49
CA SER A 95 -23.48 -1.04 4.65
C SER A 95 -24.15 -2.33 4.15
N GLY A 96 -23.42 -3.44 4.04
CA GLY A 96 -23.96 -4.72 3.56
C GLY A 96 -24.99 -5.35 4.49
N ALA A 97 -24.96 -5.01 5.79
CA ALA A 97 -25.87 -5.57 6.79
C ALA A 97 -27.28 -4.94 6.74
N GLU A 98 -27.42 -3.70 6.24
CA GLU A 98 -28.70 -2.98 6.24
C GLU A 98 -29.45 -3.02 4.90
N ALA A 99 -28.78 -3.36 3.79
CA ALA A 99 -29.30 -3.17 2.44
C ALA A 99 -29.61 -4.47 1.66
N GLY A 100 -30.16 -5.49 2.32
CA GLY A 100 -30.85 -6.59 1.61
C GLY A 100 -30.01 -7.45 0.66
N GLY A 101 -28.69 -7.59 0.90
CA GLY A 101 -27.83 -8.51 0.16
C GLY A 101 -26.99 -7.90 -0.96
N ALA A 102 -26.94 -6.57 -1.10
CA ALA A 102 -25.99 -5.94 -2.02
C ALA A 102 -24.54 -6.15 -1.53
N LEU A 103 -23.75 -6.85 -2.33
CA LEU A 103 -22.33 -7.07 -2.09
C LEU A 103 -21.56 -5.79 -2.45
N GLN A 104 -21.04 -5.08 -1.45
CA GLN A 104 -20.21 -3.91 -1.70
C GLN A 104 -18.77 -4.33 -1.99
N THR A 105 -18.37 -4.19 -3.24
CA THR A 105 -16.98 -4.33 -3.68
C THR A 105 -16.14 -3.20 -3.09
N PRO A 106 -15.11 -3.49 -2.27
CA PRO A 106 -14.25 -2.45 -1.72
C PRO A 106 -13.53 -1.72 -2.85
N SER A 107 -13.66 -0.39 -2.88
CA SER A 107 -12.87 0.43 -3.80
C SER A 107 -11.44 0.55 -3.24
N CYS A 108 -10.45 0.38 -4.11
CA CYS A 108 -9.03 0.43 -3.75
C CYS A 108 -8.33 1.43 -4.67
N GLU A 109 -7.78 2.50 -4.10
CA GLU A 109 -6.91 3.40 -4.85
C GLU A 109 -5.45 2.99 -4.66
N MET A 110 -4.77 2.76 -5.77
CA MET A 110 -3.34 2.42 -5.78
C MET A 110 -2.50 3.65 -6.09
N VAL A 111 -1.55 3.95 -5.21
CA VAL A 111 -0.51 4.96 -5.47
C VAL A 111 0.80 4.25 -5.86
N PRO A 112 1.15 4.19 -7.16
CA PRO A 112 2.37 3.54 -7.60
C PRO A 112 3.60 4.39 -7.29
N LEU A 113 4.67 3.72 -6.89
CA LEU A 113 5.99 4.30 -6.64
C LEU A 113 7.04 3.46 -7.35
N GLY A 114 7.83 4.11 -8.21
CA GLY A 114 9.04 3.52 -8.80
C GLY A 114 10.25 4.36 -8.43
N CYS A 115 11.33 3.71 -7.99
CA CYS A 115 12.57 4.39 -7.62
C CYS A 115 13.79 3.53 -7.93
N ASP A 116 14.85 4.17 -8.44
CA ASP A 116 16.21 3.64 -8.51
C ASP A 116 17.16 4.69 -7.93
N ALA A 117 17.82 4.37 -6.82
CA ALA A 117 18.62 5.34 -6.09
C ALA A 117 19.93 4.73 -5.57
N HIS A 118 20.98 5.55 -5.52
CA HIS A 118 22.25 5.23 -4.89
C HIS A 118 22.36 5.96 -3.54
N LEU A 119 22.46 5.20 -2.45
CA LEU A 119 22.49 5.73 -1.09
C LEU A 119 23.70 5.22 -0.31
N GLN A 120 24.21 6.06 0.59
CA GLN A 120 25.13 5.60 1.62
C GLN A 120 24.39 4.65 2.58
N ASP A 121 25.11 3.66 3.10
CA ASP A 121 24.55 2.70 4.05
C ASP A 121 23.89 3.41 5.25
N GLY A 122 22.62 3.09 5.49
CA GLY A 122 21.86 3.60 6.61
C GLY A 122 21.28 5.00 6.42
N ARG A 123 21.52 5.68 5.28
CA ARG A 123 20.87 6.96 4.95
C ARG A 123 19.46 6.77 4.41
N ALA A 124 18.61 7.75 4.70
CA ALA A 124 17.26 7.84 4.17
C ALA A 124 17.19 8.89 3.05
N PHE A 125 16.26 8.72 2.13
CA PHE A 125 15.95 9.68 1.08
C PHE A 125 14.45 9.73 0.78
N VAL A 126 14.01 10.80 0.12
CA VAL A 126 12.63 10.92 -0.39
C VAL A 126 12.58 10.26 -1.76
N ALA A 127 11.86 9.14 -1.86
CA ALA A 127 11.67 8.43 -3.12
C ALA A 127 10.61 9.10 -4.00
N SER A 128 9.55 9.64 -3.39
CA SER A 128 8.52 10.40 -4.07
C SER A 128 7.76 11.29 -3.10
N ALA A 129 7.16 12.34 -3.64
CA ALA A 129 6.14 13.12 -2.97
C ALA A 129 4.96 13.35 -3.93
N VAL A 130 3.75 12.99 -3.50
CA VAL A 130 2.53 13.11 -4.30
C VAL A 130 1.56 14.03 -3.57
N ALA A 131 1.11 15.08 -4.26
CA ALA A 131 0.02 15.92 -3.76
C ALA A 131 -1.31 15.31 -4.22
N ARG A 132 -2.24 15.11 -3.29
CA ARG A 132 -3.58 14.57 -3.55
C ARG A 132 -4.61 15.46 -2.90
N GLU A 133 -5.78 15.58 -3.50
CA GLU A 133 -6.90 16.28 -2.88
C GLU A 133 -7.66 15.27 -2.01
N GLY A 134 -7.57 15.41 -0.69
CA GLY A 134 -8.30 14.58 0.26
C GLY A 134 -9.59 15.25 0.71
N VAL A 135 -10.40 14.53 1.48
CA VAL A 135 -11.65 15.04 2.08
C VAL A 135 -11.40 16.27 2.96
N LYS A 136 -10.20 16.38 3.54
CA LYS A 136 -9.78 17.51 4.40
C LYS A 136 -8.97 18.58 3.65
N GLY A 137 -9.00 18.54 2.31
CA GLY A 137 -8.24 19.39 1.42
C GLY A 137 -6.94 18.73 0.94
N ARG A 138 -6.08 19.52 0.30
CA ARG A 138 -4.82 19.06 -0.27
C ARG A 138 -3.87 18.44 0.77
N GLU A 139 -3.53 17.17 0.55
CA GLU A 139 -2.56 16.40 1.32
C GLU A 139 -1.29 16.17 0.49
N ILE A 140 -0.15 16.09 1.15
CA ILE A 140 1.12 15.72 0.53
C ILE A 140 1.61 14.43 1.17
N TRP A 141 1.68 13.41 0.35
CA TRP A 141 2.16 12.08 0.69
C TRP A 141 3.65 12.02 0.38
N VAL A 142 4.47 11.61 1.35
CA VAL A 142 5.92 11.53 1.20
C VAL A 142 6.38 10.11 1.47
N TYR A 143 7.05 9.51 0.49
CA TYR A 143 7.61 8.17 0.60
C TYR A 143 9.09 8.27 0.96
N LEU A 144 9.40 7.93 2.21
CA LEU A 144 10.77 7.90 2.73
C LEU A 144 11.29 6.47 2.70
N VAL A 145 12.45 6.28 2.08
CA VAL A 145 13.12 4.98 1.99
C VAL A 145 14.47 5.06 2.68
N ARG A 146 14.79 4.02 3.44
CA ARG A 146 16.08 3.82 4.10
C ARG A 146 16.51 2.39 3.87
N ALA A 147 17.73 2.18 3.36
CA ALA A 147 18.35 0.85 3.30
C ALA A 147 19.60 0.81 4.16
N LYS A 148 19.85 -0.35 4.74
CA LYS A 148 21.01 -0.60 5.60
C LYS A 148 21.51 -2.02 5.42
N THR A 149 22.83 -2.21 5.45
CA THR A 149 23.44 -3.54 5.53
C THR A 149 23.35 -4.07 6.95
N VAL A 150 22.95 -5.34 7.11
CA VAL A 150 22.88 -6.01 8.41
C VAL A 150 23.77 -7.25 8.35
N ALA A 151 24.74 -7.34 9.26
CA ALA A 151 25.56 -8.54 9.39
C ALA A 151 24.70 -9.67 9.98
N VAL A 152 24.64 -10.80 9.27
CA VAL A 152 24.06 -12.04 9.79
C VAL A 152 25.18 -12.74 10.55
N LYS A 153 25.00 -12.95 11.85
CA LYS A 153 25.91 -13.73 12.69
C LYS A 153 25.54 -15.21 12.63
#